data_AF-A0A5E4LQP5-F1
#
_entry.id   AF-A0A5E4LQP5-F1
#
_cell.length_a   1.000
_cell.length_b   1.000
_cell.length_c   1.000
_cell.angle_alpha   90.00
_cell.angle_beta   90.00
_cell.angle_gamma   90.00
#
_symmetry.space_group_name_H-M   'P 1'
#
loop_
_entity.id
_entity.type
_entity.pdbx_description
1 polymer ?
#
loop_
_entity_poly.entity_id
_entity_poly.type
_entity_poly.pdbx_seq_one_letter_code
_entity_poly.pdbx_strand_id
1 'polypeptide(L)'
;MVKIGIVDTTFARVNMGEIALDELKKFPNVETERRTVPGIKDLPVECKILLEKCDVCIALGMVGGAPIDQQCGHEASLGIQQAKLMTNKHIIEVFVHENEGWNEAELKEIFENRIRKHARNAMVLATKPEELVKLAGKGIRQGKEDEGGLDDEKATVIGIVVSEFNEDITERMEDRAVEIIKEENISAKIIHVPGVYDMPLVVKKLLMDKKIDGVITLGAVVKGETAHDEVITKDVAKRLGELSLEFRKPVTLGIIGHNAEQEIAEERAEEYAERAVRAVIDLIEILKDDVVKQVS
;
A
#
# COMPACT_ATOMS: atom_id res chain seq x y z
N MET A 1 -37.87 -2.14 -5.61
CA MET A 1 -36.65 -2.86 -6.03
C MET A 1 -35.75 -1.85 -6.70
N VAL A 2 -34.49 -1.80 -6.29
CA VAL A 2 -33.46 -0.97 -6.92
C VAL A 2 -32.89 -1.72 -8.12
N LYS A 3 -32.71 -1.05 -9.25
CA LYS A 3 -32.11 -1.61 -10.46
C LYS A 3 -30.66 -1.17 -10.59
N ILE A 4 -29.74 -2.13 -10.59
CA ILE A 4 -28.30 -1.88 -10.74
C ILE A 4 -27.84 -2.41 -12.09
N GLY A 5 -27.31 -1.51 -12.93
CA GLY A 5 -26.62 -1.88 -14.16
C GLY A 5 -25.19 -2.32 -13.88
N ILE A 6 -24.71 -3.33 -14.58
CA ILE A 6 -23.31 -3.79 -14.52
C ILE A 6 -22.80 -3.84 -15.96
N VAL A 7 -21.71 -3.15 -16.24
CA VAL A 7 -21.01 -3.24 -17.53
C VAL A 7 -19.59 -3.69 -17.30
N ASP A 8 -19.18 -4.80 -17.90
CA ASP A 8 -17.81 -5.30 -17.85
C ASP A 8 -17.21 -5.48 -19.25
N THR A 9 -15.92 -5.85 -19.30
CA THR A 9 -15.16 -5.94 -20.55
C THR A 9 -14.66 -7.36 -20.84
N THR A 10 -14.53 -7.73 -22.10
CA THR A 10 -13.79 -8.94 -22.49
C THR A 10 -12.28 -8.77 -22.40
N PHE A 11 -11.78 -7.53 -22.38
CA PHE A 11 -10.36 -7.22 -22.18
C PHE A 11 -9.86 -7.58 -20.77
N ALA A 12 -10.72 -7.47 -19.75
CA ALA A 12 -10.32 -7.77 -18.37
C ALA A 12 -9.91 -9.24 -18.19
N ARG A 13 -8.77 -9.44 -17.53
CA ARG A 13 -8.21 -10.78 -17.22
C ARG A 13 -8.94 -11.50 -16.07
N VAL A 14 -9.95 -10.86 -15.47
CA VAL A 14 -10.78 -11.38 -14.38
C VAL A 14 -12.26 -11.16 -14.76
N ASN A 15 -13.12 -12.13 -14.47
CA ASN A 15 -14.56 -12.00 -14.70
C ASN A 15 -15.20 -11.11 -13.63
N MET A 16 -15.02 -9.79 -13.79
CA MET A 16 -15.43 -8.79 -12.81
C MET A 16 -16.95 -8.77 -12.61
N GLY A 17 -17.72 -8.98 -13.69
CA GLY A 17 -19.19 -8.97 -13.62
C GLY A 17 -19.77 -10.09 -12.76
N GLU A 18 -19.19 -11.30 -12.79
CA GLU A 18 -19.63 -12.38 -11.89
C GLU A 18 -19.38 -12.06 -10.42
N ILE A 19 -18.23 -11.46 -10.09
CA ILE A 19 -17.89 -11.04 -8.73
C ILE A 19 -18.90 -10.00 -8.22
N ALA A 20 -19.25 -9.02 -9.07
CA ALA A 20 -20.25 -8.01 -8.75
C ALA A 20 -21.65 -8.62 -8.56
N LEU A 21 -22.06 -9.54 -9.45
CA LEU A 21 -23.34 -10.25 -9.34
C LEU A 21 -23.42 -11.09 -8.06
N ASP A 22 -22.36 -11.82 -7.73
CA ASP A 22 -22.27 -12.62 -6.51
C ASP A 22 -22.44 -11.75 -5.24
N GLU A 23 -21.81 -10.58 -5.21
CA GLU A 23 -21.97 -9.65 -4.09
C GLU A 23 -23.38 -9.04 -4.04
N LEU A 24 -23.95 -8.62 -5.18
CA LEU A 24 -25.25 -7.97 -5.23
C LEU A 24 -26.42 -8.92 -4.93
N LYS A 25 -26.29 -10.22 -5.23
CA LYS A 25 -27.27 -11.26 -4.88
C LYS A 25 -27.53 -11.37 -3.37
N LYS A 26 -26.60 -10.88 -2.54
CA LYS A 26 -26.74 -10.87 -1.07
C LYS A 26 -27.76 -9.84 -0.58
N PHE A 27 -28.25 -8.96 -1.46
CA PHE A 27 -29.21 -7.91 -1.12
C PHE A 27 -30.60 -8.23 -1.69
N PRO A 28 -31.65 -8.41 -0.85
CA PRO A 28 -32.94 -8.94 -1.28
C PRO A 28 -33.79 -8.00 -2.15
N ASN A 29 -33.43 -6.72 -2.25
CA ASN A 29 -34.20 -5.68 -2.96
C ASN A 29 -33.49 -5.15 -4.21
N VAL A 30 -32.55 -5.91 -4.77
CA VAL A 30 -31.74 -5.52 -5.94
C VAL A 30 -32.09 -6.38 -7.15
N GLU A 31 -32.47 -5.73 -8.24
CA GLU A 31 -32.56 -6.31 -9.57
C GLU A 31 -31.29 -5.88 -10.35
N THR A 32 -30.66 -6.80 -11.06
CA THR A 32 -29.42 -6.52 -11.80
C THR A 32 -29.61 -6.70 -13.30
N GLU A 33 -28.99 -5.83 -14.09
CA GLU A 33 -28.86 -6.02 -15.52
C GLU A 33 -27.38 -5.92 -15.91
N ARG A 34 -26.84 -6.99 -16.50
CA ARG A 34 -25.45 -7.05 -16.93
C ARG A 34 -25.32 -6.96 -18.44
N ARG A 35 -24.31 -6.22 -18.89
CA ARG A 35 -23.86 -6.16 -20.29
C ARG A 35 -22.33 -6.25 -20.35
N THR A 36 -21.80 -6.77 -21.45
CA THR A 36 -20.36 -6.93 -21.64
C THR A 36 -19.95 -6.31 -22.97
N VAL A 37 -18.87 -5.54 -22.95
CA VAL A 37 -18.32 -4.82 -24.12
C VAL A 37 -16.88 -5.25 -24.40
N PRO A 38 -16.31 -4.96 -25.59
CA PRO A 38 -14.93 -5.37 -25.90
C PRO A 38 -13.88 -4.76 -24.96
N GLY A 39 -13.94 -3.44 -24.74
CA GLY A 39 -12.90 -2.75 -23.97
C GLY A 39 -13.41 -1.56 -23.16
N ILE A 40 -12.48 -0.94 -22.45
CA ILE A 40 -12.80 0.11 -21.47
C ILE A 40 -13.45 1.35 -22.09
N LYS A 41 -13.13 1.65 -23.36
CA LYS A 41 -13.67 2.80 -24.11
C LYS A 41 -15.14 2.65 -24.49
N ASP A 42 -15.68 1.43 -24.42
CA ASP A 42 -17.08 1.14 -24.73
C ASP A 42 -17.98 1.25 -23.49
N LEU A 43 -17.38 1.21 -22.28
CA LEU A 43 -18.10 1.30 -21.00
C LEU A 43 -18.99 2.56 -20.88
N PRO A 44 -18.54 3.78 -21.25
CA PRO A 44 -19.35 4.99 -21.09
C PRO A 44 -20.73 4.92 -21.73
N VAL A 45 -20.78 4.48 -22.99
CA VAL A 45 -22.01 4.44 -23.79
C VAL A 45 -22.94 3.37 -23.23
N GLU A 46 -22.40 2.19 -22.92
CA GLU A 46 -23.21 1.09 -22.41
C GLU A 46 -23.77 1.39 -21.01
N CYS A 47 -22.97 2.03 -20.15
CA CYS A 47 -23.46 2.50 -18.85
C CYS A 47 -24.57 3.54 -19.02
N LYS A 48 -24.43 4.49 -19.94
CA LYS A 48 -25.48 5.49 -20.23
C LYS A 48 -26.77 4.81 -20.68
N ILE A 49 -26.70 3.81 -21.55
CA ILE A 49 -27.87 3.03 -22.01
C ILE A 49 -28.54 2.33 -20.83
N LEU A 50 -27.79 1.64 -19.96
CA LEU A 50 -28.36 0.98 -18.79
C LEU A 50 -29.02 1.98 -17.83
N LEU A 51 -28.45 3.17 -17.66
CA LEU A 51 -29.00 4.21 -16.78
C LEU A 51 -30.36 4.77 -17.24
N GLU A 52 -30.83 4.48 -18.46
CA GLU A 52 -32.20 4.81 -18.86
C GLU A 52 -33.24 4.03 -18.04
N LYS A 53 -32.86 2.87 -17.50
CA LYS A 53 -33.74 1.98 -16.72
C LYS A 53 -33.18 1.53 -15.37
N CYS A 54 -31.89 1.72 -15.12
CA CYS A 54 -31.23 1.45 -13.84
C CYS A 54 -31.12 2.72 -13.00
N ASP A 55 -31.09 2.58 -11.68
CA ASP A 55 -30.93 3.68 -10.72
C ASP A 55 -29.45 4.09 -10.58
N VAL A 56 -28.56 3.10 -10.64
CA VAL A 56 -27.10 3.23 -10.61
C VAL A 56 -26.48 2.20 -11.56
N CYS A 57 -25.29 2.50 -12.07
CA CYS A 57 -24.53 1.56 -12.90
C CYS A 57 -23.13 1.33 -12.32
N ILE A 58 -22.54 0.16 -12.55
CA ILE A 58 -21.17 -0.18 -12.18
C ILE A 58 -20.41 -0.45 -13.47
N ALA A 59 -19.34 0.31 -13.70
CA ALA A 59 -18.46 0.17 -14.86
C ALA A 59 -17.18 -0.56 -14.44
N LEU A 60 -17.02 -1.81 -14.88
CA LEU A 60 -15.93 -2.71 -14.49
C LEU A 60 -14.91 -2.81 -15.63
N GLY A 61 -13.68 -2.37 -15.38
CA GLY A 61 -12.63 -2.34 -16.41
C GLY A 61 -11.26 -2.75 -15.87
N MET A 62 -10.44 -3.32 -16.75
CA MET A 62 -9.01 -3.48 -16.52
C MET A 62 -8.25 -2.53 -17.43
N VAL A 63 -7.24 -1.85 -16.89
CA VAL A 63 -6.34 -0.97 -17.65
C VAL A 63 -4.98 -1.67 -17.77
N GLY A 64 -4.48 -1.82 -18.99
CA GLY A 64 -3.18 -2.43 -19.26
C GLY A 64 -2.01 -1.62 -18.71
N GLY A 65 -0.84 -2.27 -18.59
CA GLY A 65 0.35 -1.64 -18.02
C GLY A 65 1.02 -0.57 -18.90
N ALA A 66 0.73 -0.52 -20.21
CA ALA A 66 1.42 0.37 -21.13
C ALA A 66 0.91 1.83 -21.03
N PRO A 67 1.74 2.85 -21.34
CA PRO A 67 1.31 4.25 -21.30
C PRO A 67 0.06 4.56 -22.15
N ILE A 68 -0.07 3.88 -23.30
CA ILE A 68 -1.24 4.01 -24.18
C ILE A 68 -2.52 3.47 -23.53
N ASP A 69 -2.42 2.42 -22.72
CA ASP A 69 -3.55 1.86 -21.99
C ASP A 69 -4.00 2.79 -20.88
N GLN A 70 -3.04 3.42 -20.17
CA GLN A 70 -3.33 4.44 -19.16
C GLN A 70 -4.10 5.62 -19.76
N GLN A 71 -3.71 6.07 -20.96
CA GLN A 71 -4.45 7.10 -21.68
C GLN A 71 -5.86 6.64 -22.09
N CYS A 72 -6.00 5.42 -22.61
CA CYS A 72 -7.31 4.86 -22.94
C CYS A 72 -8.23 4.74 -21.71
N GLY A 73 -7.66 4.40 -20.55
CA GLY A 73 -8.36 4.38 -19.27
C GLY A 73 -8.86 5.77 -18.87
N HIS A 74 -8.02 6.79 -19.00
CA HIS A 74 -8.41 8.18 -18.75
C HIS A 74 -9.55 8.65 -19.66
N GLU A 75 -9.47 8.37 -20.96
CA GLU A 75 -10.52 8.71 -21.93
C GLU A 75 -11.87 8.03 -21.60
N ALA A 76 -11.82 6.76 -21.15
CA ALA A 76 -13.01 6.06 -20.68
C ALA A 76 -13.60 6.71 -19.41
N SER A 77 -12.77 7.09 -18.43
CA SER A 77 -13.24 7.80 -17.23
C SER A 77 -13.91 9.15 -17.58
N LEU A 78 -13.37 9.90 -18.54
CA LEU A 78 -14.01 11.13 -19.05
C LEU A 78 -15.38 10.85 -19.67
N GLY A 79 -15.50 9.80 -20.48
CA GLY A 79 -16.78 9.37 -21.02
C GLY A 79 -17.79 8.98 -19.93
N ILE A 80 -17.34 8.25 -18.90
CA ILE A 80 -18.17 7.89 -17.74
C ILE A 80 -18.64 9.15 -17.00
N GLN A 81 -17.78 10.16 -16.82
CA GLN A 81 -18.16 11.44 -16.23
C GLN A 81 -19.24 12.15 -17.05
N GLN A 82 -19.09 12.20 -18.37
CA GLN A 82 -20.11 12.77 -19.25
C GLN A 82 -21.44 12.01 -19.14
N ALA A 83 -21.41 10.68 -19.15
CA ALA A 83 -22.60 9.85 -19.00
C ALA A 83 -23.34 10.15 -17.68
N LYS A 84 -22.62 10.25 -16.54
CA LYS A 84 -23.20 10.63 -15.24
C LYS A 84 -23.95 11.95 -15.31
N LEU A 85 -23.32 12.97 -15.89
CA LEU A 85 -23.86 14.33 -15.99
C LEU A 85 -25.08 14.37 -16.91
N MET A 86 -25.07 13.61 -18.01
CA MET A 86 -26.20 13.56 -18.96
C MET A 86 -27.43 12.84 -18.40
N THR A 87 -27.25 11.89 -17.47
CA THR A 87 -28.35 11.11 -16.91
C THR A 87 -28.77 11.54 -15.50
N ASN A 88 -28.02 12.43 -14.85
CA ASN A 88 -28.16 12.77 -13.43
C ASN A 88 -28.18 11.53 -12.51
N LYS A 89 -27.42 10.50 -12.89
CA LYS A 89 -27.35 9.22 -12.16
C LYS A 89 -25.90 8.81 -11.97
N HIS A 90 -25.64 8.04 -10.92
CA HIS A 90 -24.29 7.63 -10.59
C HIS A 90 -23.83 6.44 -11.46
N ILE A 91 -22.56 6.47 -11.86
CA ILE A 91 -21.81 5.33 -12.37
C ILE A 91 -20.65 5.08 -11.40
N ILE A 92 -20.57 3.90 -10.82
CA ILE A 92 -19.45 3.48 -9.98
C ILE A 92 -18.38 2.91 -10.89
N GLU A 93 -17.35 3.70 -11.14
CA GLU A 93 -16.20 3.30 -11.93
C GLU A 93 -15.29 2.41 -11.09
N VAL A 94 -14.98 1.23 -11.61
CA VAL A 94 -14.15 0.22 -10.96
C VAL A 94 -13.08 -0.21 -11.97
N PHE A 95 -12.04 0.59 -12.09
CA PHE A 95 -10.88 0.26 -12.90
C PHE A 95 -9.79 -0.35 -12.02
N VAL A 96 -9.16 -1.41 -12.51
CA VAL A 96 -7.97 -2.01 -11.89
C VAL A 96 -6.86 -1.99 -12.93
N HIS A 97 -5.73 -1.38 -12.57
CA HIS A 97 -4.56 -1.31 -13.45
C HIS A 97 -3.67 -2.53 -13.24
N GLU A 98 -3.12 -3.07 -14.31
CA GLU A 98 -2.25 -4.26 -14.26
C GLU A 98 -1.03 -4.06 -13.35
N ASN A 99 -0.53 -2.81 -13.28
CA ASN A 99 0.64 -2.45 -12.46
C ASN A 99 0.33 -2.27 -10.96
N GLU A 100 -0.91 -2.53 -10.51
CA GLU A 100 -1.27 -2.38 -9.09
C GLU A 100 -0.83 -3.54 -8.20
N GLY A 101 -0.60 -4.73 -8.76
CA GLY A 101 -0.12 -5.91 -8.04
C GLY A 101 1.33 -6.23 -8.37
N TRP A 102 2.09 -6.76 -7.41
CA TRP A 102 3.45 -7.25 -7.65
C TRP A 102 3.47 -8.61 -8.35
N ASN A 103 2.37 -9.36 -8.26
CA ASN A 103 2.18 -10.66 -8.89
C ASN A 103 0.68 -10.91 -9.19
N GLU A 104 0.39 -11.99 -9.92
CA GLU A 104 -0.99 -12.30 -10.34
C GLU A 104 -1.94 -12.66 -9.19
N ALA A 105 -1.44 -13.24 -8.09
CA ALA A 105 -2.27 -13.60 -6.95
C ALA A 105 -2.75 -12.35 -6.19
N GLU A 106 -1.82 -11.42 -5.93
CA GLU A 106 -2.14 -10.13 -5.34
C GLU A 106 -3.05 -9.30 -6.24
N LEU A 107 -2.80 -9.31 -7.56
CA LEU A 107 -3.67 -8.60 -8.51
C LEU A 107 -5.10 -9.15 -8.46
N LYS A 108 -5.29 -10.48 -8.44
CA LYS A 108 -6.61 -11.10 -8.29
C LYS A 108 -7.31 -10.70 -6.99
N GLU A 109 -6.58 -10.63 -5.88
CA GLU A 109 -7.13 -10.18 -4.60
C GLU A 109 -7.61 -8.72 -4.66
N ILE A 110 -6.84 -7.84 -5.32
CA ILE A 110 -7.24 -6.44 -5.55
C ILE A 110 -8.55 -6.37 -6.35
N PHE A 111 -8.68 -7.17 -7.42
CA PHE A 111 -9.93 -7.26 -8.20
C PHE A 111 -11.11 -7.65 -7.31
N GLU A 112 -11.00 -8.79 -6.61
CA GLU A 112 -12.06 -9.33 -5.76
C GLU A 112 -12.54 -8.31 -4.71
N ASN A 113 -11.59 -7.75 -3.95
CA ASN A 113 -11.87 -6.81 -2.88
C ASN A 113 -12.49 -5.51 -3.40
N ARG A 114 -11.94 -4.96 -4.49
CA ARG A 114 -12.41 -3.68 -5.05
C ARG A 114 -13.83 -3.81 -5.60
N ILE A 115 -14.11 -4.86 -6.38
CA ILE A 115 -15.43 -5.07 -6.99
C ILE A 115 -16.49 -5.25 -5.91
N ARG A 116 -16.24 -6.11 -4.90
CA ARG A 116 -17.20 -6.34 -3.82
C ARG A 116 -17.49 -5.08 -3.03
N LYS A 117 -16.46 -4.31 -2.65
CA LYS A 117 -16.67 -3.04 -1.93
C LYS A 117 -17.48 -2.03 -2.77
N HIS A 118 -17.18 -1.88 -4.07
CA HIS A 118 -17.92 -0.97 -4.94
C HIS A 118 -19.35 -1.41 -5.25
N ALA A 119 -19.62 -2.72 -5.32
CA ALA A 119 -20.98 -3.24 -5.41
C ALA A 119 -21.83 -2.83 -4.20
N ARG A 120 -21.26 -2.89 -2.99
CA ARG A 120 -21.92 -2.39 -1.77
C ARG A 120 -22.15 -0.88 -1.83
N ASN A 121 -21.18 -0.10 -2.31
CA ASN A 121 -21.35 1.35 -2.47
C ASN A 121 -22.44 1.71 -3.47
N ALA A 122 -22.56 0.97 -4.58
CA ALA A 122 -23.64 1.14 -5.54
C ALA A 122 -25.00 0.92 -4.88
N MET A 123 -25.13 -0.13 -4.05
CA MET A 123 -26.34 -0.40 -3.27
C MET A 123 -26.64 0.75 -2.29
N VAL A 124 -25.64 1.22 -1.52
CA VAL A 124 -25.82 2.33 -0.58
C VAL A 124 -26.27 3.61 -1.30
N LEU A 125 -25.61 3.98 -2.40
CA LEU A 125 -25.97 5.16 -3.18
C LEU A 125 -27.40 5.10 -3.75
N ALA A 126 -27.83 3.91 -4.16
CA ALA A 126 -29.15 3.73 -4.75
C ALA A 126 -30.28 3.56 -3.72
N THR A 127 -29.96 3.26 -2.45
CA THR A 127 -30.98 2.99 -1.41
C THR A 127 -30.97 3.98 -0.25
N LYS A 128 -29.79 4.34 0.27
CA LYS A 128 -29.58 5.09 1.52
C LYS A 128 -28.33 5.99 1.45
N PRO A 129 -28.29 6.96 0.53
CA PRO A 129 -27.11 7.83 0.38
C PRO A 129 -26.78 8.64 1.64
N GLU A 130 -27.76 8.91 2.51
CA GLU A 130 -27.60 9.63 3.77
C GLU A 130 -26.66 8.92 4.77
N GLU A 131 -26.53 7.60 4.69
CA GLU A 131 -25.62 6.83 5.56
C GLU A 131 -24.14 7.16 5.27
N LEU A 132 -23.81 7.65 4.07
CA LEU A 132 -22.45 8.05 3.72
C LEU A 132 -21.95 9.26 4.52
N VAL A 133 -22.86 10.08 5.07
CA VAL A 133 -22.50 11.23 5.91
C VAL A 133 -21.74 10.77 7.16
N LYS A 134 -22.10 9.61 7.73
CA LYS A 134 -21.43 9.04 8.90
C LYS A 134 -19.99 8.59 8.60
N LEU A 135 -19.69 8.35 7.32
CA LEU A 135 -18.39 7.90 6.84
C LEU A 135 -17.54 9.06 6.29
N ALA A 136 -18.07 10.28 6.30
CA ALA A 136 -17.35 11.46 5.83
C ALA A 136 -16.08 11.68 6.65
N GLY A 137 -14.96 11.89 5.97
CA GLY A 137 -13.66 12.15 6.60
C GLY A 137 -12.96 10.92 7.19
N LYS A 138 -13.49 9.69 7.01
CA LYS A 138 -12.89 8.47 7.58
C LYS A 138 -11.86 7.74 6.71
N GLY A 139 -11.47 8.34 5.57
CA GLY A 139 -10.40 7.78 4.72
C GLY A 139 -10.68 6.39 4.14
N ILE A 140 -11.95 6.02 3.99
CA ILE A 140 -12.37 4.69 3.51
C ILE A 140 -11.95 4.49 2.05
N ARG A 141 -11.28 3.37 1.75
CA ARG A 141 -10.72 3.05 0.43
C ARG A 141 -11.35 1.81 -0.20
N GLN A 142 -11.19 1.74 -1.53
CA GLN A 142 -11.79 0.70 -2.36
C GLN A 142 -10.69 -0.15 -3.03
N GLY A 143 -10.52 -1.38 -2.54
CA GLY A 143 -9.49 -2.32 -3.01
C GLY A 143 -8.13 -2.26 -2.29
N LYS A 144 -7.93 -1.28 -1.41
CA LYS A 144 -6.84 -1.25 -0.42
C LYS A 144 -7.44 -1.07 0.99
N GLU A 145 -6.61 -1.16 2.02
CA GLU A 145 -7.01 -0.83 3.37
C GLU A 145 -7.37 0.66 3.51
N ASP A 146 -8.28 0.95 4.44
CA ASP A 146 -8.73 2.30 4.73
C ASP A 146 -7.57 3.11 5.35
N GLU A 147 -7.44 4.38 5.02
CA GLU A 147 -6.35 5.22 5.56
C GLU A 147 -6.65 5.77 6.95
N GLY A 148 -7.90 5.66 7.40
CA GLY A 148 -8.40 6.36 8.58
C GLY A 148 -8.65 7.84 8.31
N GLY A 149 -9.33 8.50 9.25
CA GLY A 149 -9.44 9.95 9.24
C GLY A 149 -8.13 10.61 9.60
N LEU A 150 -7.89 11.82 9.07
CA LEU A 150 -6.69 12.60 9.41
C LEU A 150 -6.68 13.03 10.89
N ASP A 151 -7.84 13.00 11.55
CA ASP A 151 -8.00 13.30 12.97
C ASP A 151 -7.89 12.06 13.87
N ASP A 152 -7.68 10.87 13.29
CA ASP A 152 -7.54 9.63 14.07
C ASP A 152 -6.08 9.49 14.54
N GLU A 153 -5.85 9.20 15.83
CA GLU A 153 -4.50 8.90 16.35
C GLU A 153 -3.96 7.62 15.69
N LYS A 154 -2.97 7.77 14.82
CA LYS A 154 -2.36 6.63 14.11
C LYS A 154 -1.23 6.04 14.97
N ALA A 155 -1.34 4.75 15.28
CA ALA A 155 -0.27 4.00 15.92
C ALA A 155 1.00 4.04 15.07
N THR A 156 2.16 4.27 15.70
CA THR A 156 3.45 4.23 15.02
C THR A 156 3.76 2.81 14.54
N VAL A 157 4.19 2.66 13.29
CA VAL A 157 4.65 1.38 12.74
C VAL A 157 6.05 1.49 12.16
N ILE A 158 6.95 0.59 12.56
CA ILE A 158 8.35 0.58 12.12
C ILE A 158 8.64 -0.68 11.29
N GLY A 159 9.44 -0.54 10.25
CA GLY A 159 10.03 -1.67 9.53
C GLY A 159 11.36 -2.08 10.15
N ILE A 160 11.61 -3.37 10.33
CA ILE A 160 12.90 -3.91 10.76
C ILE A 160 13.44 -4.78 9.64
N VAL A 161 14.64 -4.47 9.14
CA VAL A 161 15.33 -5.32 8.16
C VAL A 161 16.54 -5.94 8.82
N VAL A 162 16.56 -7.26 8.94
CA VAL A 162 17.61 -8.01 9.65
C VAL A 162 18.44 -8.82 8.65
N SER A 163 19.76 -8.69 8.73
CA SER A 163 20.69 -9.54 7.98
C SER A 163 20.77 -10.92 8.61
N GLU A 164 20.64 -11.98 7.79
CA GLU A 164 20.91 -13.37 8.18
C GLU A 164 22.42 -13.66 8.26
N PHE A 165 23.25 -12.82 7.64
CA PHE A 165 24.71 -12.92 7.80
C PHE A 165 25.14 -12.51 9.22
N ASN A 166 26.02 -13.30 9.84
CA ASN A 166 26.42 -13.21 11.25
C ASN A 166 25.26 -13.38 12.23
N GLU A 167 24.45 -14.41 12.02
CA GLU A 167 23.22 -14.74 12.77
C GLU A 167 23.39 -14.69 14.30
N ASP A 168 24.49 -15.23 14.85
CA ASP A 168 24.78 -15.20 16.29
C ASP A 168 24.80 -13.77 16.89
N ILE A 169 25.14 -12.77 16.07
CA ILE A 169 25.11 -11.35 16.42
C ILE A 169 23.73 -10.77 16.11
N THR A 170 23.24 -10.98 14.89
CA THR A 170 22.03 -10.29 14.40
C THR A 170 20.75 -10.77 15.06
N GLU A 171 20.66 -12.02 15.52
CA GLU A 171 19.56 -12.50 16.37
C GLU A 171 19.50 -11.72 17.69
N ARG A 172 20.64 -11.50 18.35
CA ARG A 172 20.69 -10.70 19.60
C ARG A 172 20.28 -9.25 19.36
N MET A 173 20.63 -8.70 18.20
CA MET A 173 20.19 -7.37 17.79
C MET A 173 18.66 -7.32 17.59
N GLU A 174 18.10 -8.33 16.91
CA GLU A 174 16.67 -8.43 16.68
C GLU A 174 15.89 -8.58 17.99
N ASP A 175 16.31 -9.48 18.88
CA ASP A 175 15.68 -9.71 20.18
C ASP A 175 15.61 -8.42 21.00
N ARG A 176 16.73 -7.69 21.09
CA ARG A 176 16.78 -6.41 21.79
C ARG A 176 15.88 -5.36 21.15
N ALA A 177 15.83 -5.31 19.83
CA ALA A 177 14.96 -4.37 19.12
C ALA A 177 13.48 -4.69 19.38
N VAL A 178 13.09 -5.97 19.35
CA VAL A 178 11.73 -6.43 19.62
C VAL A 178 11.32 -6.16 21.07
N GLU A 179 12.22 -6.30 22.03
CA GLU A 179 11.99 -5.94 23.43
C GLU A 179 11.61 -4.46 23.56
N ILE A 180 12.44 -3.55 23.03
CA ILE A 180 12.21 -2.10 23.11
C ILE A 180 10.91 -1.72 22.38
N ILE A 181 10.63 -2.30 21.21
CA ILE A 181 9.40 -2.02 20.46
C ILE A 181 8.15 -2.40 21.25
N LYS A 182 8.21 -3.50 22.02
CA LYS A 182 7.11 -3.91 22.92
C LYS A 182 6.97 -2.95 24.10
N GLU A 183 8.06 -2.51 24.69
CA GLU A 183 8.06 -1.53 25.80
C GLU A 183 7.42 -0.20 25.37
N GLU A 184 7.72 0.25 24.16
CA GLU A 184 7.21 1.51 23.57
C GLU A 184 5.80 1.36 22.97
N ASN A 185 5.22 0.15 23.01
CA ASN A 185 3.90 -0.18 22.45
C ASN A 185 3.75 0.20 20.95
N ILE A 186 4.82 -0.03 20.19
CA ILE A 186 4.92 0.26 18.74
C ILE A 186 4.66 -1.02 17.94
N SER A 187 4.06 -0.90 16.76
CA SER A 187 3.93 -2.03 15.84
C SER A 187 5.17 -2.17 14.96
N ALA A 188 5.62 -3.40 14.71
CA ALA A 188 6.77 -3.64 13.84
C ALA A 188 6.50 -4.69 12.77
N LYS A 189 7.13 -4.49 11.61
CA LYS A 189 7.18 -5.45 10.50
C LYS A 189 8.63 -5.87 10.26
N ILE A 190 8.95 -7.10 10.60
CA ILE A 190 10.31 -7.67 10.48
C ILE A 190 10.43 -8.39 9.13
N ILE A 191 11.53 -8.16 8.42
CA ILE A 191 11.89 -8.86 7.19
C ILE A 191 13.37 -9.23 7.24
N HIS A 192 13.65 -10.53 7.11
CA HIS A 192 15.01 -11.06 7.00
C HIS A 192 15.53 -10.97 5.56
N VAL A 193 16.82 -10.69 5.42
CA VAL A 193 17.54 -10.60 4.14
C VAL A 193 18.87 -11.35 4.21
N PRO A 194 19.38 -11.89 3.08
CA PRO A 194 20.61 -12.68 3.10
C PRO A 194 21.83 -11.93 3.67
N GLY A 195 21.94 -10.63 3.40
CA GLY A 195 23.01 -9.80 3.95
C GLY A 195 22.73 -8.30 3.89
N VAL A 196 23.63 -7.52 4.48
CA VAL A 196 23.52 -6.04 4.53
C VAL A 196 23.43 -5.39 3.14
N TYR A 197 24.02 -6.01 2.11
CA TYR A 197 23.98 -5.50 0.75
C TYR A 197 22.58 -5.56 0.12
N ASP A 198 21.73 -6.49 0.58
CA ASP A 198 20.38 -6.68 0.08
C ASP A 198 19.36 -5.78 0.80
N MET A 199 19.73 -5.19 1.94
CA MET A 199 18.87 -4.32 2.74
C MET A 199 18.25 -3.16 1.95
N PRO A 200 18.98 -2.37 1.12
CA PRO A 200 18.41 -1.20 0.45
C PRO A 200 17.17 -1.52 -0.39
N LEU A 201 17.11 -2.70 -1.02
CA LEU A 201 15.94 -3.11 -1.82
C LEU A 201 14.71 -3.32 -0.93
N VAL A 202 14.87 -4.04 0.18
CA VAL A 202 13.79 -4.32 1.13
C VAL A 202 13.37 -3.07 1.88
N VAL A 203 14.34 -2.23 2.28
CA VAL A 203 14.09 -0.91 2.88
C VAL A 203 13.27 -0.05 1.93
N LYS A 204 13.63 0.04 0.64
CA LYS A 204 12.84 0.77 -0.36
C LYS A 204 11.39 0.25 -0.42
N LYS A 205 11.20 -1.07 -0.44
CA LYS A 205 9.87 -1.69 -0.42
C LYS A 205 9.07 -1.32 0.83
N LEU A 206 9.70 -1.33 2.01
CA LEU A 206 9.06 -0.93 3.26
C LEU A 206 8.72 0.57 3.29
N LEU A 207 9.61 1.43 2.79
CA LEU A 207 9.38 2.88 2.75
C LEU A 207 8.23 3.27 1.79
N MET A 208 8.02 2.50 0.72
CA MET A 208 6.86 2.63 -0.17
C MET A 208 5.53 2.30 0.54
N ASP A 209 5.55 1.53 1.62
CA ASP A 209 4.37 1.26 2.44
C ASP A 209 4.05 2.48 3.31
N LYS A 210 2.89 3.10 3.09
CA LYS A 210 2.43 4.28 3.85
C LYS A 210 2.15 4.01 5.33
N LYS A 211 2.05 2.74 5.72
CA LYS A 211 1.88 2.37 7.13
C LYS A 211 3.18 2.50 7.90
N ILE A 212 4.32 2.25 7.25
CA ILE A 212 5.63 2.31 7.88
C ILE A 212 6.06 3.77 8.02
N ASP A 213 6.28 4.21 9.25
CA ASP A 213 6.69 5.57 9.60
C ASP A 213 8.21 5.73 9.58
N GLY A 214 8.95 4.64 9.79
CA GLY A 214 10.42 4.59 9.72
C GLY A 214 10.94 3.16 9.61
N VAL A 215 12.21 3.01 9.27
CA VAL A 215 12.85 1.70 9.11
C VAL A 215 14.15 1.63 9.90
N ILE A 216 14.39 0.54 10.60
CA ILE A 216 15.70 0.22 11.18
C ILE A 216 16.34 -0.91 10.36
N THR A 217 17.66 -0.86 10.24
CA THR A 217 18.46 -1.93 9.64
C THR A 217 19.36 -2.53 10.70
N LEU A 218 19.32 -3.85 10.86
CA LEU A 218 20.10 -4.60 11.84
C LEU A 218 21.02 -5.57 11.11
N GLY A 219 22.33 -5.41 11.29
CA GLY A 219 23.29 -6.27 10.64
C GLY A 219 24.67 -6.20 11.26
N ALA A 220 25.50 -7.18 10.96
CA ALA A 220 26.89 -7.16 11.34
C ALA A 220 27.75 -7.52 10.12
N VAL A 221 28.77 -6.70 9.88
CA VAL A 221 29.86 -6.99 8.96
C VAL A 221 31.12 -7.01 9.82
N VAL A 222 31.50 -8.18 10.30
CA VAL A 222 32.74 -8.37 11.07
C VAL A 222 33.95 -8.43 10.15
N LYS A 223 35.13 -8.14 10.69
CA LYS A 223 36.37 -8.06 9.93
C LYS A 223 36.70 -9.38 9.22
N GLY A 224 36.60 -9.41 7.90
CA GLY A 224 37.13 -10.45 7.03
C GLY A 224 38.59 -10.19 6.59
N GLU A 225 39.11 -11.06 5.71
CA GLU A 225 40.48 -10.94 5.17
C GLU A 225 40.62 -9.90 4.03
N THR A 226 39.54 -9.27 3.57
CA THR A 226 39.55 -8.46 2.33
C THR A 226 38.96 -7.06 2.50
N ALA A 227 39.40 -6.12 1.66
CA ALA A 227 38.91 -4.72 1.61
C ALA A 227 37.47 -4.58 1.08
N HIS A 228 36.83 -5.68 0.69
CA HIS A 228 35.49 -5.72 0.11
C HIS A 228 34.39 -5.27 1.09
N ASP A 229 34.56 -5.61 2.37
CA ASP A 229 33.57 -5.38 3.43
C ASP A 229 33.43 -3.89 3.80
N GLU A 230 34.53 -3.13 3.71
CA GLU A 230 34.54 -1.68 3.91
C GLU A 230 33.78 -0.93 2.81
N VAL A 231 33.99 -1.34 1.56
CA VAL A 231 33.33 -0.72 0.40
C VAL A 231 31.83 -0.98 0.44
N ILE A 232 31.43 -2.22 0.77
CA ILE A 232 30.01 -2.59 0.92
C ILE A 232 29.34 -1.76 2.02
N THR A 233 29.93 -1.69 3.21
CA THR A 233 29.30 -1.01 4.35
C THR A 233 29.07 0.48 4.06
N LYS A 234 30.04 1.13 3.40
CA LYS A 234 29.93 2.54 2.98
C LYS A 234 28.86 2.76 1.90
N ASP A 235 28.81 1.90 0.89
CA ASP A 235 27.80 2.01 -0.20
C ASP A 235 26.39 1.78 0.34
N VAL A 236 26.21 0.77 1.21
CA VAL A 236 24.93 0.47 1.87
C VAL A 236 24.47 1.63 2.73
N ALA A 237 25.33 2.17 3.60
CA ALA A 237 24.98 3.32 4.44
C ALA A 237 24.56 4.55 3.60
N LYS A 238 25.27 4.80 2.49
CA LYS A 238 24.92 5.89 1.57
C LYS A 238 23.54 5.67 0.94
N ARG A 239 23.27 4.48 0.39
CA ARG A 239 21.98 4.15 -0.24
C ARG A 239 20.82 4.23 0.75
N LEU A 240 21.02 3.76 1.98
CA LEU A 240 20.01 3.85 3.04
C LEU A 240 19.71 5.31 3.42
N GLY A 241 20.74 6.15 3.49
CA GLY A 241 20.57 7.60 3.67
C GLY A 241 19.81 8.26 2.51
N GLU A 242 20.15 7.92 1.26
CA GLU A 242 19.44 8.40 0.08
C GLU A 242 17.96 7.98 0.09
N LEU A 243 17.66 6.73 0.46
CA LEU A 243 16.29 6.24 0.62
C LEU A 243 15.54 6.99 1.72
N SER A 244 16.19 7.29 2.85
CA SER A 244 15.57 8.07 3.92
C SER A 244 15.14 9.46 3.44
N LEU A 245 15.98 10.12 2.63
CA LEU A 245 15.68 11.42 2.04
C LEU A 245 14.65 11.34 0.91
N GLU A 246 14.74 10.34 0.03
CA GLU A 246 13.80 10.10 -1.08
C GLU A 246 12.37 9.95 -0.55
N PHE A 247 12.19 9.13 0.49
CA PHE A 247 10.88 8.80 1.04
C PHE A 247 10.44 9.68 2.21
N ARG A 248 11.31 10.59 2.69
CA ARG A 248 11.06 11.47 3.85
C ARG A 248 10.64 10.71 5.10
N LYS A 249 11.26 9.57 5.33
CA LYS A 249 11.04 8.70 6.49
C LYS A 249 12.41 8.29 7.03
N PRO A 250 12.61 8.26 8.36
CA PRO A 250 13.90 7.92 8.93
C PRO A 250 14.27 6.48 8.60
N VAL A 251 15.51 6.29 8.16
CA VAL A 251 16.16 4.99 8.05
C VAL A 251 17.36 5.00 8.98
N THR A 252 17.32 4.22 10.07
CA THR A 252 18.41 4.18 11.05
C THR A 252 19.27 2.93 10.89
N LEU A 253 20.54 3.08 11.27
CA LEU A 253 21.58 2.09 11.06
C LEU A 253 21.95 1.45 12.39
N GLY A 254 21.56 0.19 12.57
CA GLY A 254 22.12 -0.75 13.55
C GLY A 254 23.03 -1.73 12.82
N ILE A 255 23.99 -1.23 12.04
CA ILE A 255 24.95 -2.07 11.32
C ILE A 255 26.31 -1.97 12.01
N ILE A 256 26.81 -3.08 12.55
CA ILE A 256 28.17 -3.16 13.09
C ILE A 256 29.15 -3.25 11.91
N GLY A 257 30.11 -2.33 11.85
CA GLY A 257 31.00 -2.18 10.70
C GLY A 257 32.24 -3.08 10.70
N HIS A 258 32.81 -3.24 9.51
CA HIS A 258 33.95 -4.11 9.13
C HIS A 258 35.24 -4.03 9.97
N ASN A 259 35.39 -3.03 10.85
CA ASN A 259 36.57 -2.88 11.70
C ASN A 259 36.44 -3.61 13.05
N ALA A 260 35.25 -4.11 13.39
CA ALA A 260 35.03 -4.85 14.62
C ALA A 260 35.52 -6.30 14.49
N GLU A 261 36.27 -6.76 15.49
CA GLU A 261 36.49 -8.18 15.71
C GLU A 261 35.19 -8.84 16.18
N GLN A 262 35.04 -10.14 15.94
CA GLN A 262 33.83 -10.91 16.23
C GLN A 262 33.37 -10.72 17.69
N GLU A 263 34.27 -10.89 18.65
CA GLU A 263 33.99 -10.76 20.10
C GLU A 263 33.46 -9.36 20.45
N ILE A 264 34.06 -8.31 19.89
CA ILE A 264 33.63 -6.92 20.11
C ILE A 264 32.24 -6.66 19.48
N ALA A 265 31.98 -7.28 18.33
CA ALA A 265 30.69 -7.16 17.66
C ALA A 265 29.57 -7.86 18.46
N GLU A 266 29.86 -9.02 19.04
CA GLU A 266 28.95 -9.74 19.93
C GLU A 266 28.66 -8.96 21.22
N GLU A 267 29.65 -8.33 21.85
CA GLU A 267 29.45 -7.51 23.05
C GLU A 267 28.59 -6.27 22.79
N ARG A 268 28.63 -5.72 21.57
CA ARG A 268 27.96 -4.47 21.19
C ARG A 268 26.64 -4.65 20.46
N ALA A 269 26.23 -5.89 20.17
CA ALA A 269 25.03 -6.22 19.41
C ALA A 269 23.80 -5.47 19.94
N GLU A 270 23.50 -5.64 21.22
CA GLU A 270 22.34 -5.04 21.88
C GLU A 270 22.40 -3.51 21.91
N GLU A 271 23.58 -2.93 22.15
CA GLU A 271 23.79 -1.48 22.16
C GLU A 271 23.48 -0.86 20.78
N TYR A 272 23.96 -1.48 19.69
CA TYR A 272 23.73 -0.99 18.33
C TYR A 272 22.26 -1.09 17.94
N ALA A 273 21.59 -2.18 18.31
CA ALA A 273 20.17 -2.36 18.08
C ALA A 273 19.36 -1.31 18.83
N GLU A 274 19.63 -1.12 20.13
CA GLU A 274 18.93 -0.12 20.95
C GLU A 274 19.08 1.29 20.39
N ARG A 275 20.30 1.68 20.00
CA ARG A 275 20.54 3.00 19.41
C ARG A 275 19.77 3.19 18.10
N ALA A 276 19.69 2.17 17.26
CA ALA A 276 18.95 2.25 16.00
C ALA A 276 17.44 2.40 16.24
N VAL A 277 16.88 1.66 17.21
CA VAL A 277 15.46 1.72 17.59
C VAL A 277 15.11 3.09 18.19
N ARG A 278 15.85 3.54 19.20
CA ARG A 278 15.57 4.85 19.84
C ARG A 278 15.67 5.99 18.83
N ALA A 279 16.70 5.99 17.99
CA ALA A 279 16.88 7.02 16.98
C ALA A 279 15.72 7.08 15.97
N VAL A 280 15.14 5.94 15.57
CA VAL A 280 14.01 5.97 14.62
C VAL A 280 12.75 6.49 15.28
N ILE A 281 12.52 6.15 16.55
CA ILE A 281 11.36 6.63 17.33
C ILE A 281 11.45 8.14 17.49
N ASP A 282 12.58 8.65 17.99
CA ASP A 282 12.81 10.08 18.19
C ASP A 282 12.65 10.85 16.86
N LEU A 283 13.20 10.34 15.76
CA LEU A 283 13.08 10.98 14.45
C LEU A 283 11.63 10.97 13.93
N ILE A 284 10.87 9.90 14.17
CA ILE A 284 9.45 9.87 13.81
C ILE A 284 8.69 10.94 14.59
N GLU A 285 8.94 11.11 15.88
CA GLU A 285 8.32 12.15 16.70
C GLU A 285 8.69 13.55 16.23
N ILE A 286 9.99 13.82 16.00
CA ILE A 286 10.48 15.11 15.50
C ILE A 286 9.84 15.47 14.14
N LEU A 287 9.60 14.48 13.29
CA LEU A 287 8.99 14.69 11.97
C LEU A 287 7.46 14.81 12.02
N LYS A 288 6.81 14.31 13.09
CA LYS A 288 5.37 14.48 13.35
C LYS A 288 5.08 15.86 13.94
N ASP A 289 5.95 16.36 14.82
CA ASP A 289 5.82 17.70 15.37
C ASP A 289 6.14 18.74 14.29
N ASP A 290 5.23 19.69 14.07
CA ASP A 290 5.40 20.84 13.18
C ASP A 290 6.54 21.76 13.67
N VAL A 291 7.80 21.36 13.51
CA VAL A 291 8.97 22.25 13.70
C VAL A 291 9.01 23.34 12.61
N VAL A 292 8.09 23.34 11.64
CA VAL A 292 7.94 24.39 10.62
C VAL A 292 7.07 25.58 11.10
N LYS A 293 6.49 25.56 12.31
CA LYS A 293 5.71 26.70 12.84
C LYS A 293 6.52 27.89 13.38
N GLN A 294 7.86 27.89 13.29
CA GLN A 294 8.66 29.03 13.75
C GLN A 294 9.85 29.36 12.83
N VAL A 295 9.58 29.63 11.54
CA VAL A 295 10.42 30.56 10.77
C VAL A 295 9.51 31.34 9.82
N SER A 296 8.85 32.37 10.34
CA SER A 296 8.19 33.43 9.58
C SER A 296 8.42 34.77 10.27
#